data_AF-A0A352NA63-F1
#
_entry.id   AF-A0A352NA63-F1
#
_cell.length_a   1.000
_cell.length_b   1.000
_cell.length_c   1.000
_cell.angle_alpha   90.00
_cell.angle_beta   90.00
_cell.angle_gamma   90.00
#
_symmetry.space_group_name_H-M   'P 1'
#
loop_
_entity.id
_entity.type
_entity.pdbx_description
1 polymer ?
#
loop_
_entity_poly.entity_id
_entity_poly.type
_entity_poly.pdbx_seq_one_letter_code
_entity_poly.pdbx_strand_id
1 'polypeptide(L)'
;MEILLKNLIMSLAFLVAASLLSQDAGDSAKKKPLSVRFHSGTILAAEIMPDNPSSPVVVKNVSPYEPLSRMTSDVAYVAVTVKLDSGRTLSIYDYVLVNKKKDEFKCIAVREGDNDYDYNKWELLNTAPDRIYTLLFKVQLPAFNEKLEFVLRFTLGKNKSDELLVPLVKVDGPFTSPSKIPPEGALGFDQGKVDAAKAEAKSDDGLKKPDEGKAVEAKAEARTDGIKSKTSKWCTISYPEKLSIGQSMDATVRLVGLKSPTKLCAELHCRTTGRIYAGVYASAEPQPVSTDGEYTFKFDIKDKDNLESVNLFVFLSATGSSDDQRASETGSDISVSGATKVEKPEPPPPVKVETKPDKKDKADKDDKKDDKKGGEINMMADKSVENYGWLFDNGQEFPGATGKLSIDKTEKDALKLEGDFTKGGLYVEAKSQLKDFDLSELSFDVKYPNASAICVRIGDKSGQCHQINLKLKESSDWQKIDLKAAYIVEKNAQIVKYESWGGAGDGKWHGPATGLSFVIGPPSGKPEKKAVLWIRNIKVK
;
A
#
# COMPACT_ATOMS: atom_id res chain seq x y z
N MET A 1 -55.23 34.92 49.97
CA MET A 1 -54.77 34.17 48.78
C MET A 1 -53.45 34.73 48.20
N GLU A 2 -52.99 35.93 48.58
CA GLU A 2 -51.70 36.47 48.15
C GLU A 2 -50.47 36.01 48.97
N ILE A 3 -50.66 35.50 50.20
CA ILE A 3 -49.53 35.07 51.05
C ILE A 3 -49.03 33.66 50.67
N LEU A 4 -49.89 32.82 50.09
CA LEU A 4 -49.54 31.48 49.61
C LEU A 4 -48.80 31.48 48.26
N LEU A 5 -48.95 32.55 47.45
CA LEU A 5 -48.29 32.66 46.16
C LEU A 5 -46.82 33.12 46.28
N LYS A 6 -46.48 33.88 47.34
CA LYS A 6 -45.09 34.32 47.59
C LYS A 6 -44.18 33.20 48.11
N ASN A 7 -44.72 32.24 48.87
CA ASN A 7 -43.93 31.10 49.36
C ASN A 7 -43.69 30.01 48.29
N LEU A 8 -44.54 29.94 47.25
CA LEU A 8 -44.33 29.02 46.14
C LEU A 8 -43.27 29.54 45.14
N ILE A 9 -43.15 30.86 44.98
CA ILE A 9 -42.15 31.48 44.10
C ILE A 9 -40.77 31.55 44.76
N MET A 10 -40.68 31.70 46.10
CA MET A 10 -39.38 31.62 46.80
C MET A 10 -38.80 30.20 46.90
N SER A 11 -39.63 29.15 46.86
CA SER A 11 -39.15 27.76 46.86
C SER A 11 -38.71 27.29 45.46
N LEU A 12 -39.22 27.91 44.39
CA LEU A 12 -38.83 27.58 43.01
C LEU A 12 -37.55 28.31 42.58
N ALA A 13 -37.22 29.45 43.20
CA ALA A 13 -35.96 30.16 42.97
C ALA A 13 -34.76 29.50 43.69
N PHE A 14 -34.99 28.70 44.74
CA PHE A 14 -33.92 27.99 45.46
C PHE A 14 -33.60 26.59 44.90
N LEU A 15 -34.42 26.04 43.99
CA LEU A 15 -34.10 24.79 43.28
C LEU A 15 -33.43 25.01 41.90
N VAL A 16 -33.34 26.26 41.42
CA VAL A 16 -32.72 26.59 40.12
C VAL A 16 -31.36 27.29 40.28
N ALA A 17 -30.93 27.58 41.51
CA ALA A 17 -29.62 28.20 41.82
C ALA A 17 -28.66 27.28 42.60
N ALA A 18 -28.81 25.95 42.48
CA ALA A 18 -27.88 24.96 43.03
C ALA A 18 -27.21 24.07 41.96
N SER A 19 -27.40 24.36 40.67
CA SER A 19 -26.70 23.67 39.56
C SER A 19 -25.69 24.56 38.82
N LEU A 20 -25.49 25.80 39.29
CA LEU A 20 -24.52 26.75 38.77
C LEU A 20 -23.75 27.34 39.95
N LEU A 21 -22.77 26.59 40.46
CA LEU A 21 -21.59 27.01 41.24
C LEU A 21 -21.00 25.77 41.95
N SER A 22 -20.36 24.91 41.17
CA SER A 22 -19.34 23.97 41.65
C SER A 22 -18.32 23.80 40.52
N GLN A 23 -17.66 24.91 40.21
CA GLN A 23 -16.40 24.94 39.49
C GLN A 23 -15.52 25.94 40.21
N ASP A 24 -14.87 25.49 41.27
CA ASP A 24 -13.42 25.66 41.34
C ASP A 24 -12.83 24.71 42.40
N ALA A 25 -11.56 24.38 42.21
CA ALA A 25 -10.71 23.45 42.98
C ALA A 25 -10.81 21.96 42.59
N GLY A 26 -9.93 21.56 41.68
CA GLY A 26 -9.55 20.17 41.48
C GLY A 26 -9.02 19.92 40.08
N ASP A 27 -7.69 20.03 39.94
CA ASP A 27 -6.91 19.49 38.82
C ASP A 27 -7.25 18.00 38.66
N SER A 28 -8.27 17.72 37.85
CA SER A 28 -8.74 16.39 37.54
C SER A 28 -8.69 16.27 36.03
N ALA A 29 -7.77 15.45 35.56
CA ALA A 29 -7.73 14.99 34.18
C ALA A 29 -9.17 14.62 33.76
N LYS A 30 -9.75 15.37 32.81
CA LYS A 30 -11.08 15.08 32.25
C LYS A 30 -11.13 13.61 31.85
N LYS A 31 -11.79 12.77 32.66
CA LYS A 31 -11.96 11.34 32.36
C LYS A 31 -12.69 11.25 31.01
N LYS A 32 -12.04 10.60 30.03
CA LYS A 32 -12.67 10.35 28.73
C LYS A 32 -13.98 9.60 28.93
N PRO A 33 -15.06 9.92 28.20
CA PRO A 33 -16.32 9.22 28.31
C PRO A 33 -16.13 7.76 27.89
N LEU A 34 -16.59 6.81 28.72
CA LEU A 34 -16.51 5.37 28.44
C LEU A 34 -17.44 4.92 27.30
N SER A 35 -18.48 5.69 27.03
CA SER A 35 -19.42 5.50 25.93
C SER A 35 -20.04 6.83 25.50
N VAL A 36 -20.65 6.89 24.31
CA VAL A 36 -21.30 8.09 23.79
C VAL A 36 -22.61 7.77 23.10
N ARG A 37 -23.62 8.64 23.24
CA ARG A 37 -24.93 8.48 22.59
C ARG A 37 -24.87 8.87 21.12
N PHE A 38 -25.58 8.12 20.28
CA PHE A 38 -25.80 8.41 18.88
C PHE A 38 -27.27 8.14 18.50
N HIS A 39 -27.65 8.40 17.25
CA HIS A 39 -29.05 8.39 16.81
C HIS A 39 -29.79 7.06 17.08
N SER A 40 -29.14 5.90 16.88
CA SER A 40 -29.75 4.58 17.09
C SER A 40 -29.40 3.92 18.43
N GLY A 41 -28.64 4.57 19.33
CA GLY A 41 -28.26 3.97 20.61
C GLY A 41 -27.02 4.56 21.27
N THR A 42 -26.13 3.69 21.74
CA THR A 42 -24.89 4.05 22.42
C THR A 42 -23.68 3.39 21.76
N ILE A 43 -22.62 4.15 21.48
CA ILE A 43 -21.31 3.64 21.06
C ILE A 43 -20.53 3.23 22.30
N LEU A 44 -20.07 1.98 22.32
CA LEU A 44 -19.30 1.38 23.41
C LEU A 44 -17.80 1.40 23.13
N ALA A 45 -17.40 1.20 21.87
CA ALA A 45 -16.00 1.26 21.45
C ALA A 45 -15.92 1.72 20.01
N ALA A 46 -14.79 2.33 19.66
CA ALA A 46 -14.49 2.70 18.29
C ALA A 46 -12.99 2.53 18.04
N GLU A 47 -12.66 1.57 17.19
CA GLU A 47 -11.28 1.13 16.96
C GLU A 47 -10.92 1.32 15.50
N ILE A 48 -9.65 1.57 15.22
CA ILE A 48 -9.11 1.68 13.88
C ILE A 48 -7.84 0.86 13.73
N MET A 49 -7.75 0.07 12.67
CA MET A 49 -6.57 -0.69 12.31
C MET A 49 -6.17 -0.39 10.86
N PRO A 50 -4.87 -0.18 10.56
CA PRO A 50 -4.39 -0.14 9.19
C PRO A 50 -4.69 -1.46 8.47
N ASP A 51 -5.04 -1.41 7.18
CA ASP A 51 -5.18 -2.60 6.35
C ASP A 51 -3.82 -3.29 6.21
N ASN A 52 -3.65 -4.42 6.89
CA ASN A 52 -2.38 -5.11 6.99
C ASN A 52 -2.53 -6.64 6.83
N PRO A 53 -1.56 -7.32 6.20
CA PRO A 53 -1.65 -8.78 5.97
C PRO A 53 -1.62 -9.63 7.25
N SER A 54 -1.06 -9.09 8.34
CA SER A 54 -0.88 -9.83 9.59
C SER A 54 -2.15 -9.92 10.42
N SER A 55 -3.14 -9.07 10.16
CA SER A 55 -4.44 -9.04 10.83
C SER A 55 -5.54 -8.65 9.83
N PRO A 56 -5.85 -9.53 8.86
CA PRO A 56 -6.82 -9.23 7.81
C PRO A 56 -8.23 -9.14 8.39
N VAL A 57 -8.98 -8.11 7.99
CA VAL A 57 -10.42 -8.05 8.26
C VAL A 57 -11.13 -8.86 7.17
N VAL A 58 -11.73 -9.98 7.57
CA VAL A 58 -12.43 -10.88 6.64
C VAL A 58 -13.92 -10.55 6.64
N VAL A 59 -14.44 -10.18 5.47
CA VAL A 59 -15.88 -10.13 5.19
C VAL A 59 -16.21 -11.33 4.30
N LYS A 60 -17.13 -12.18 4.74
CA LYS A 60 -17.56 -13.36 3.96
C LYS A 60 -18.47 -12.95 2.82
N ASN A 61 -18.52 -13.78 1.78
CA ASN A 61 -19.44 -13.65 0.64
C ASN A 61 -19.35 -12.30 -0.11
N VAL A 62 -18.20 -11.62 -0.03
CA VAL A 62 -17.97 -10.39 -0.81
C VAL A 62 -18.14 -10.71 -2.28
N SER A 63 -18.82 -9.82 -3.00
CA SER A 63 -19.04 -9.94 -4.43
C SER A 63 -17.71 -10.18 -5.16
N PRO A 64 -17.61 -11.15 -6.10
CA PRO A 64 -16.44 -11.31 -6.96
C PRO A 64 -16.14 -10.07 -7.83
N TYR A 65 -17.13 -9.18 -7.98
CA TYR A 65 -17.03 -7.92 -8.70
C TYR A 65 -16.65 -6.74 -7.80
N GLU A 66 -16.63 -6.92 -6.47
CA GLU A 66 -16.09 -5.90 -5.57
C GLU A 66 -14.59 -5.75 -5.89
N PRO A 67 -14.10 -4.54 -6.17
CA PRO A 67 -12.69 -4.35 -6.48
C PRO A 67 -11.85 -4.86 -5.31
N LEU A 68 -10.86 -5.71 -5.60
CA LEU A 68 -9.94 -6.24 -4.59
C LEU A 68 -9.40 -5.08 -3.74
N SER A 69 -9.49 -5.24 -2.41
CA SER A 69 -8.90 -4.29 -1.47
C SER A 69 -7.43 -4.07 -1.83
N ARG A 70 -7.12 -2.92 -2.44
CA ARG A 70 -5.75 -2.51 -2.69
C ARG A 70 -5.14 -2.20 -1.33
N MET A 71 -4.26 -3.07 -0.85
CA MET A 71 -3.51 -2.84 0.39
C MET A 71 -2.51 -1.70 0.17
N THR A 72 -2.93 -0.47 0.42
CA THR A 72 -2.07 0.71 0.45
C THR A 72 -1.90 1.16 1.90
N SER A 73 -0.73 1.72 2.25
CA SER A 73 -0.38 2.07 3.64
C SER A 73 -1.29 3.12 4.31
N ASP A 74 -2.19 3.70 3.53
CA ASP A 74 -3.09 4.78 3.87
C ASP A 74 -4.56 4.34 3.94
N VAL A 75 -4.84 3.04 3.83
CA VAL A 75 -6.17 2.45 4.06
C VAL A 75 -6.24 1.80 5.44
N ALA A 76 -7.39 1.94 6.09
CA ALA A 76 -7.68 1.34 7.39
C ALA A 76 -9.11 0.83 7.48
N TYR A 77 -9.36 -0.08 8.42
CA TYR A 77 -10.71 -0.43 8.85
C TYR A 77 -11.03 0.29 10.15
N VAL A 78 -12.29 0.74 10.27
CA VAL A 78 -12.85 1.28 11.51
C VAL A 78 -13.99 0.37 11.95
N ALA A 79 -13.93 -0.10 13.19
CA ALA A 79 -15.00 -0.84 13.84
C ALA A 79 -15.66 0.06 14.89
N VAL A 80 -16.96 0.33 14.72
CA VAL A 80 -17.77 1.07 15.71
C VAL A 80 -18.71 0.08 16.38
N THR A 81 -18.43 -0.24 17.64
CA THR A 81 -19.22 -1.20 18.41
C THR A 81 -20.28 -0.46 19.22
N VAL A 82 -21.53 -0.90 19.09
CA VAL A 82 -22.72 -0.19 19.57
C VAL A 82 -23.68 -1.12 20.30
N LYS A 83 -24.48 -0.51 21.17
CA LYS A 83 -25.68 -1.07 21.76
C LYS A 83 -26.87 -0.25 21.28
N LEU A 84 -27.88 -0.90 20.72
CA LEU A 84 -29.01 -0.21 20.09
C LEU A 84 -30.13 0.07 21.08
N ASP A 85 -30.90 1.12 20.82
CA ASP A 85 -32.15 1.34 21.55
C ASP A 85 -33.20 0.30 21.13
N SER A 86 -34.17 0.03 22.02
CA SER A 86 -35.22 -0.95 21.78
C SER A 86 -36.01 -0.62 20.50
N GLY A 87 -36.22 -1.63 19.64
CA GLY A 87 -37.00 -1.51 18.42
C GLY A 87 -36.27 -0.84 17.24
N ARG A 88 -34.95 -0.63 17.34
CA ARG A 88 -34.16 -0.16 16.21
C ARG A 88 -33.76 -1.30 15.28
N THR A 89 -33.52 -0.97 14.03
CA THR A 89 -32.81 -1.82 13.07
C THR A 89 -31.43 -1.22 12.81
N LEU A 90 -30.55 -2.00 12.20
CA LEU A 90 -29.23 -1.54 11.81
C LEU A 90 -28.88 -2.06 10.42
N SER A 91 -28.59 -1.16 9.49
CA SER A 91 -28.15 -1.48 8.14
C SER A 91 -26.81 -0.82 7.81
N ILE A 92 -26.15 -1.34 6.77
CA ILE A 92 -24.95 -0.72 6.19
C ILE A 92 -25.23 0.65 5.52
N TYR A 93 -26.49 1.03 5.34
CA TYR A 93 -26.88 2.29 4.71
C TYR A 93 -27.20 3.40 5.73
N ASP A 94 -27.40 3.03 6.99
CA ASP A 94 -27.86 3.96 8.03
C ASP A 94 -26.81 5.01 8.39
N TYR A 95 -25.52 4.65 8.30
CA TYR A 95 -24.43 5.47 8.78
C TYR A 95 -23.26 5.54 7.80
N VAL A 96 -22.62 6.70 7.78
CA VAL A 96 -21.35 6.94 7.11
C VAL A 96 -20.36 7.59 8.07
N LEU A 97 -19.07 7.30 7.90
CA LEU A 97 -18.01 8.08 8.52
C LEU A 97 -17.62 9.23 7.59
N VAL A 98 -17.37 10.40 8.16
CA VAL A 98 -16.97 11.60 7.43
C VAL A 98 -15.66 12.10 8.01
N ASN A 99 -14.65 12.30 7.17
CA ASN A 99 -13.38 12.88 7.62
C ASN A 99 -13.44 14.42 7.58
N LYS A 100 -12.35 15.08 7.99
CA LYS A 100 -12.21 16.55 7.94
C LYS A 100 -12.31 17.14 6.53
N LYS A 101 -11.95 16.38 5.49
CA LYS A 101 -12.05 16.76 4.07
C LYS A 101 -13.46 16.59 3.49
N LYS A 102 -14.40 16.08 4.30
CA LYS A 102 -15.79 15.74 3.94
C LYS A 102 -15.90 14.56 2.98
N ASP A 103 -14.88 13.71 2.91
CA ASP A 103 -14.99 12.43 2.23
C ASP A 103 -15.89 11.51 3.05
N GLU A 104 -16.79 10.81 2.36
CA GLU A 104 -17.77 9.91 2.97
C GLU A 104 -17.34 8.46 2.81
N PHE A 105 -17.27 7.73 3.93
CA PHE A 105 -16.93 6.33 3.99
C PHE A 105 -18.17 5.54 4.41
N LYS A 106 -18.69 4.74 3.49
CA LYS A 106 -19.87 3.90 3.73
C LYS A 106 -19.55 2.78 4.71
N CYS A 107 -20.53 2.40 5.52
CA CYS A 107 -20.47 1.14 6.24
C CYS A 107 -20.46 0.00 5.20
N ILE A 108 -19.54 -0.94 5.35
CA ILE A 108 -19.33 -2.05 4.40
C ILE A 108 -19.84 -3.38 4.94
N ALA A 109 -20.02 -3.50 6.26
CA ALA A 109 -20.57 -4.68 6.90
C ALA A 109 -21.09 -4.35 8.30
N VAL A 110 -22.05 -5.15 8.76
CA VAL A 110 -22.53 -5.16 10.14
C VAL A 110 -22.46 -6.57 10.71
N ARG A 111 -22.30 -6.69 12.03
CA ARG A 111 -22.38 -7.98 12.74
C ARG A 111 -23.06 -7.83 14.09
N GLU A 112 -23.57 -8.94 14.59
CA GLU A 112 -24.04 -9.11 15.97
C GLU A 112 -23.00 -9.90 16.78
N GLY A 113 -22.62 -9.41 17.95
CA GLY A 113 -21.67 -10.06 18.84
C GLY A 113 -20.34 -10.39 18.14
N ASP A 114 -19.81 -11.57 18.44
CA ASP A 114 -18.53 -12.05 17.89
C ASP A 114 -18.68 -12.79 16.54
N ASN A 115 -19.83 -12.68 15.88
CA ASN A 115 -20.04 -13.31 14.58
C ASN A 115 -19.10 -12.73 13.50
N ASP A 116 -18.87 -13.50 12.45
CA ASP A 116 -18.14 -13.01 11.27
C ASP A 116 -18.96 -11.94 10.52
N TYR A 117 -18.25 -11.01 9.88
CA TYR A 117 -18.87 -10.11 8.91
C TYR A 117 -19.29 -10.90 7.67
N ASP A 118 -20.49 -10.65 7.17
CA ASP A 118 -21.07 -11.33 6.02
C ASP A 118 -21.73 -10.29 5.11
N TYR A 119 -21.23 -10.18 3.88
CA TYR A 119 -21.72 -9.23 2.89
C TYR A 119 -23.21 -9.43 2.57
N ASN A 120 -23.69 -10.68 2.61
CA ASN A 120 -25.10 -10.99 2.36
C ASN A 120 -26.00 -10.53 3.53
N LYS A 121 -25.44 -10.20 4.69
CA LYS A 121 -26.14 -9.68 5.87
C LYS A 121 -25.90 -8.19 6.01
N TRP A 122 -26.53 -7.44 5.11
CA TRP A 122 -26.41 -5.98 5.04
C TRP A 122 -27.38 -5.24 6.01
N GLU A 123 -28.31 -5.96 6.64
CA GLU A 123 -29.28 -5.42 7.59
C GLU A 123 -29.57 -6.40 8.74
N LEU A 124 -29.80 -5.84 9.93
CA LEU A 124 -30.24 -6.53 11.15
C LEU A 124 -31.61 -6.00 11.56
N LEU A 125 -32.67 -6.76 11.26
CA LEU A 125 -34.08 -6.36 11.43
C LEU A 125 -34.64 -6.59 12.85
N ASN A 126 -34.08 -7.54 13.60
CA ASN A 126 -34.59 -7.95 14.92
C ASN A 126 -33.58 -7.66 16.02
N THR A 127 -33.07 -6.43 16.08
CA THR A 127 -32.03 -6.10 17.07
C THR A 127 -32.65 -6.03 18.47
N ALA A 128 -31.99 -6.67 19.43
CA ALA A 128 -32.32 -6.58 20.84
C ALA A 128 -31.45 -5.51 21.53
N PRO A 129 -32.02 -4.74 22.49
CA PRO A 129 -31.33 -3.63 23.12
C PRO A 129 -30.19 -4.06 24.04
N ASP A 130 -30.15 -5.31 24.49
CA ASP A 130 -29.10 -5.89 25.33
C ASP A 130 -27.94 -6.50 24.53
N ARG A 131 -28.12 -6.66 23.22
CA ARG A 131 -27.10 -7.19 22.31
C ARG A 131 -26.17 -6.09 21.82
N ILE A 132 -24.96 -6.52 21.48
CA ILE A 132 -23.89 -5.67 20.98
C ILE A 132 -23.74 -5.92 19.48
N TYR A 133 -23.58 -4.85 18.72
CA TYR A 133 -23.42 -4.88 17.26
C TYR A 133 -22.16 -4.12 16.87
N THR A 134 -21.59 -4.42 15.71
CA THR A 134 -20.46 -3.65 15.18
C THR A 134 -20.75 -3.21 13.76
N LEU A 135 -20.56 -1.92 13.49
CA LEU A 135 -20.49 -1.36 12.15
C LEU A 135 -19.03 -1.36 11.69
N LEU A 136 -18.77 -1.86 10.49
CA LEU A 136 -17.46 -1.87 9.88
C LEU A 136 -17.39 -0.88 8.74
N PHE A 137 -16.38 -0.02 8.76
CA PHE A 137 -16.09 0.94 7.71
C PHE A 137 -14.70 0.67 7.15
N LYS A 138 -14.53 0.91 5.85
CA LYS A 138 -13.22 0.98 5.23
C LYS A 138 -12.93 2.44 4.93
N VAL A 139 -11.89 2.98 5.56
CA VAL A 139 -11.57 4.40 5.54
C VAL A 139 -10.19 4.66 4.96
N GLN A 140 -10.01 5.88 4.48
CA GLN A 140 -8.72 6.44 4.14
C GLN A 140 -8.14 7.14 5.37
N LEU A 141 -6.94 6.76 5.79
CA LEU A 141 -6.20 7.43 6.86
C LEU A 141 -5.85 8.86 6.42
N PRO A 142 -5.96 9.85 7.33
CA PRO A 142 -5.52 11.21 7.06
C PRO A 142 -4.01 11.25 6.89
N ALA A 143 -3.50 12.38 6.39
CA ALA A 143 -2.07 12.59 6.29
C ALA A 143 -1.40 12.45 7.67
N PHE A 144 -0.14 12.03 7.76
CA PHE A 144 0.52 11.75 9.05
C PHE A 144 0.61 12.97 10.00
N ASN A 145 0.54 14.18 9.43
CA ASN A 145 0.50 15.46 10.13
C ASN A 145 -0.92 15.95 10.46
N GLU A 146 -1.94 15.25 10.00
CA GLU A 146 -3.34 15.56 10.29
C GLU A 146 -3.85 14.71 11.47
N LYS A 147 -4.79 15.27 12.23
CA LYS A 147 -5.42 14.53 13.33
C LYS A 147 -6.35 13.46 12.78
N LEU A 148 -6.35 12.31 13.45
CA LEU A 148 -7.26 11.20 13.19
C LEU A 148 -8.65 11.52 13.75
N GLU A 149 -9.46 12.22 12.98
CA GLU A 149 -10.80 12.67 13.36
C GLU A 149 -11.84 12.25 12.33
N PHE A 150 -12.83 11.48 12.77
CA PHE A 150 -13.98 11.07 11.98
C PHE A 150 -15.28 11.36 12.71
N VAL A 151 -16.28 11.75 11.94
CA VAL A 151 -17.65 11.98 12.41
C VAL A 151 -18.54 10.86 11.89
N LEU A 152 -19.25 10.18 12.78
CA LEU A 152 -20.33 9.27 12.42
C LEU A 152 -21.57 10.10 12.14
N ARG A 153 -22.15 9.92 10.95
CA ARG A 153 -23.33 10.66 10.51
C ARG A 153 -24.42 9.70 10.08
N PHE A 154 -25.64 9.97 10.52
CA PHE A 154 -26.83 9.24 10.11
C PHE A 154 -27.29 9.71 8.72
N THR A 155 -27.50 8.77 7.78
CA THR A 155 -27.75 9.08 6.36
C THR A 155 -29.19 9.49 6.07
N LEU A 156 -30.16 9.01 6.86
CA LEU A 156 -31.60 9.22 6.59
C LEU A 156 -32.14 10.55 7.14
N GLY A 157 -31.32 11.35 7.84
CA GLY A 157 -31.68 12.66 8.37
C GLY A 157 -30.80 13.78 7.79
N LYS A 158 -31.38 14.95 7.49
CA LYS A 158 -30.63 16.13 7.03
C LYS A 158 -30.14 17.03 8.17
N ASN A 159 -30.27 16.60 9.41
CA ASN A 159 -29.99 17.43 10.57
C ASN A 159 -28.51 17.31 10.98
N LYS A 160 -27.81 18.44 11.10
CA LYS A 160 -26.44 18.49 11.63
C LYS A 160 -26.32 17.96 13.06
N SER A 161 -27.42 17.85 13.80
CA SER A 161 -27.44 17.26 15.15
C SER A 161 -27.19 15.75 15.16
N ASP A 162 -27.23 15.08 14.00
CA ASP A 162 -26.97 13.64 13.86
C ASP A 162 -25.50 13.34 13.51
N GLU A 163 -24.63 14.35 13.55
CA GLU A 163 -23.18 14.22 13.40
C GLU A 163 -22.50 14.06 14.78
N LEU A 164 -21.79 12.95 14.97
CA LEU A 164 -21.12 12.63 16.21
C LEU A 164 -19.63 12.37 15.98
N LEU A 165 -18.75 13.12 16.67
CA LEU A 165 -17.33 12.85 16.65
C LEU A 165 -17.04 11.49 17.32
N VAL A 166 -16.37 10.59 16.60
CA VAL A 166 -16.02 9.26 17.09
C VAL A 166 -14.56 9.26 17.56
N PRO A 167 -14.29 9.13 18.87
CA PRO A 167 -12.92 9.06 19.38
C PRO A 167 -12.32 7.67 19.08
N LEU A 168 -11.64 7.57 17.94
CA LEU A 168 -11.01 6.33 17.49
C LEU A 168 -9.77 5.98 18.31
N VAL A 169 -9.64 4.70 18.62
CA VAL A 169 -8.44 4.11 19.23
C VAL A 169 -7.71 3.28 18.19
N LYS A 170 -6.43 3.57 17.98
CA LYS A 170 -5.60 2.75 17.10
C LYS A 170 -5.25 1.44 17.80
N VAL A 171 -5.48 0.32 17.12
CA VAL A 171 -5.11 -1.02 17.61
C VAL A 171 -4.01 -1.62 16.72
N ASP A 172 -3.08 -2.35 17.34
CA ASP A 172 -1.94 -2.97 16.66
C ASP A 172 -2.21 -4.43 16.24
N GLY A 173 -3.37 -4.99 16.59
CA GLY A 173 -3.82 -6.35 16.28
C GLY A 173 -5.30 -6.39 15.83
N PRO A 174 -5.97 -7.56 15.87
CA PRO A 174 -7.39 -7.65 15.51
C PRO A 174 -8.26 -6.79 16.45
N PHE A 175 -9.43 -6.36 15.94
CA PHE A 175 -10.39 -5.58 16.73
C PHE A 175 -10.79 -6.33 18.00
N THR A 176 -11.08 -5.56 19.06
CA THR A 176 -11.58 -6.12 20.30
C THR A 176 -12.91 -6.83 20.02
N SER A 177 -12.96 -8.10 20.40
CA SER A 177 -14.16 -8.93 20.32
C SER A 177 -15.30 -8.25 21.11
N PRO A 178 -16.50 -8.05 20.53
CA PRO A 178 -17.63 -7.44 21.23
C PRO A 178 -17.94 -8.02 22.62
N SER A 179 -17.74 -9.33 22.83
CA SER A 179 -17.91 -9.95 24.16
C SER A 179 -16.89 -9.52 25.22
N LYS A 180 -15.76 -8.93 24.83
CA LYS A 180 -14.72 -8.43 25.72
C LYS A 180 -14.87 -6.94 26.07
N ILE A 181 -15.78 -6.24 25.39
CA ILE A 181 -16.04 -4.82 25.65
C ILE A 181 -16.93 -4.71 26.90
N PRO A 182 -16.52 -3.92 27.93
CA PRO A 182 -17.31 -3.74 29.13
C PRO A 182 -18.71 -3.16 28.81
N PRO A 183 -19.75 -3.50 29.58
CA PRO A 183 -21.10 -2.96 29.38
C PRO A 183 -21.19 -1.42 29.43
N GLU A 184 -20.32 -0.79 30.22
CA GLU A 184 -20.17 0.66 30.33
C GLU A 184 -19.44 1.31 29.13
N GLY A 185 -18.80 0.49 28.30
CA GLY A 185 -17.98 0.86 27.15
C GLY A 185 -16.48 1.02 27.48
N ALA A 186 -15.67 1.05 26.43
CA ALA A 186 -14.22 1.26 26.47
C ALA A 186 -13.80 2.37 25.49
N LEU A 187 -14.69 3.32 25.22
CA LEU A 187 -14.48 4.35 24.22
C LEU A 187 -13.24 5.20 24.53
N GLY A 188 -12.31 5.28 23.58
CA GLY A 188 -11.06 6.02 23.75
C GLY A 188 -9.98 5.32 24.59
N PHE A 189 -10.16 4.03 24.93
CA PHE A 189 -9.19 3.17 25.62
C PHE A 189 -8.71 2.02 24.73
N ASP A 190 -7.40 1.76 24.76
CA ASP A 190 -6.78 0.61 24.08
C ASP A 190 -6.81 -0.61 25.01
N GLN A 191 -7.83 -1.45 24.84
CA GLN A 191 -8.03 -2.61 25.71
C GLN A 191 -7.01 -3.72 25.43
N GLY A 192 -6.44 -3.78 24.21
CA GLY A 192 -5.37 -4.70 23.83
C GLY A 192 -4.09 -4.49 24.64
N LYS A 193 -3.74 -3.22 24.94
CA LYS A 193 -2.61 -2.91 25.85
C LYS A 193 -2.88 -3.28 27.31
N VAL A 194 -4.13 -3.20 27.76
CA VAL A 194 -4.52 -3.58 29.12
C VAL A 194 -4.47 -5.09 29.32
N ASP A 195 -4.91 -5.86 28.31
CA ASP A 195 -4.89 -7.31 28.35
C ASP A 195 -3.46 -7.88 28.14
N ALA A 196 -2.64 -7.26 27.30
CA ALA A 196 -1.22 -7.60 27.15
C ALA A 196 -0.43 -7.32 28.44
N ALA A 197 -0.65 -6.17 29.08
CA ALA A 197 -0.05 -5.84 30.38
C ALA A 197 -0.52 -6.78 31.50
N LYS A 198 -1.76 -7.25 31.48
CA LYS A 198 -2.26 -8.27 32.43
C LYS A 198 -1.71 -9.67 32.13
N ALA A 199 -1.38 -9.98 30.88
CA ALA A 199 -0.75 -11.24 30.51
C ALA A 199 0.73 -11.26 30.93
N GLU A 200 1.45 -10.15 30.80
CA GLU A 200 2.83 -9.98 31.27
C GLU A 200 2.92 -9.88 32.81
N ALA A 201 1.90 -9.31 33.47
CA ALA A 201 1.83 -9.26 34.95
C ALA A 201 1.54 -10.63 35.62
N LYS A 202 1.30 -11.70 34.86
CA LYS A 202 1.18 -13.07 35.39
C LYS A 202 2.49 -13.87 35.31
N SER A 203 3.58 -13.28 34.82
CA SER A 203 4.87 -13.99 34.66
C SER A 203 6.04 -13.41 35.45
N ASP A 204 5.83 -12.47 36.38
CA ASP A 204 6.96 -11.98 37.17
C ASP A 204 6.57 -11.68 38.63
N ASP A 205 7.02 -12.57 39.50
CA ASP A 205 7.00 -12.46 40.95
C ASP A 205 8.40 -11.95 41.35
N GLY A 206 8.56 -10.65 41.60
CA GLY A 206 9.88 -10.11 41.94
C GLY A 206 9.99 -8.58 42.05
N LEU A 207 10.00 -8.09 43.29
CA LEU A 207 10.22 -6.69 43.70
C LEU A 207 11.34 -5.92 42.95
N LYS A 208 11.06 -4.66 42.57
CA LYS A 208 11.61 -3.44 43.21
C LYS A 208 11.11 -2.13 42.54
N LYS A 209 10.69 -1.16 43.37
CA LYS A 209 10.54 0.26 43.01
C LYS A 209 11.92 0.88 42.70
N PRO A 210 11.97 1.96 41.90
CA PRO A 210 12.34 3.22 42.53
C PRO A 210 11.60 4.48 42.02
N ASP A 211 11.62 5.42 42.96
CA ASP A 211 11.32 6.85 43.06
C ASP A 211 11.04 7.76 41.86
N GLU A 212 10.22 8.75 42.24
CA GLU A 212 9.84 9.98 41.59
C GLU A 212 11.01 10.97 41.41
N GLY A 213 10.92 11.77 40.34
CA GLY A 213 11.35 13.17 40.38
C GLY A 213 12.55 13.54 39.53
N LYS A 214 12.29 14.08 38.32
CA LYS A 214 12.72 15.45 37.95
C LYS A 214 12.09 15.89 36.62
N ALA A 215 11.29 16.94 36.71
CA ALA A 215 10.89 17.77 35.58
C ALA A 215 12.09 18.56 35.06
N VAL A 216 12.25 18.61 33.74
CA VAL A 216 13.03 19.64 33.04
C VAL A 216 12.23 20.13 31.84
N GLU A 217 12.33 21.43 31.65
CA GLU A 217 11.50 22.38 30.91
C GLU A 217 11.29 22.09 29.43
N ALA A 218 10.12 22.53 28.96
CA ALA A 218 9.70 22.55 27.58
C ALA A 218 10.53 23.54 26.76
N LYS A 219 11.19 23.01 25.71
CA LYS A 219 11.44 23.74 24.46
C LYS A 219 10.71 23.01 23.35
N ALA A 220 9.92 23.76 22.58
CA ALA A 220 9.19 23.24 21.43
C ALA A 220 10.18 22.85 20.32
N GLU A 221 10.60 21.59 20.31
CA GLU A 221 11.28 20.95 19.18
C GLU A 221 10.27 20.05 18.45
N ALA A 222 10.25 20.14 17.13
CA ALA A 222 9.48 19.26 16.27
C ALA A 222 9.87 17.80 16.57
N ARG A 223 8.89 16.98 16.94
CA ARG A 223 9.09 15.55 17.20
C ARG A 223 9.74 14.87 15.99
N THR A 224 10.97 14.39 16.13
CA THR A 224 11.67 13.53 15.16
C THR A 224 11.61 12.07 15.62
N ASP A 225 10.40 11.53 15.81
CA ASP A 225 10.21 10.08 15.82
C ASP A 225 10.24 9.60 14.36
N GLY A 226 11.19 8.73 14.00
CA GLY A 226 11.19 8.01 12.71
C GLY A 226 12.23 8.43 11.67
N ILE A 227 13.47 8.79 12.03
CA ILE A 227 14.58 8.86 11.06
C ILE A 227 15.08 7.43 10.76
N LYS A 228 15.11 7.04 9.49
CA LYS A 228 15.78 5.83 8.99
C LYS A 228 17.20 6.19 8.55
N SER A 229 18.11 5.22 8.68
CA SER A 229 19.44 5.32 8.09
C SER A 229 19.85 4.01 7.41
N LYS A 230 20.68 4.14 6.38
CA LYS A 230 21.28 3.01 5.65
C LYS A 230 22.76 3.30 5.42
N THR A 231 23.61 2.38 5.83
CA THR A 231 25.07 2.48 5.68
C THR A 231 25.57 1.52 4.61
N SER A 232 26.45 2.03 3.76
CA SER A 232 27.17 1.31 2.70
C SER A 232 28.67 1.48 2.88
N LYS A 233 29.46 0.90 1.97
CA LYS A 233 30.93 1.02 2.00
C LYS A 233 31.45 2.45 1.72
N TRP A 234 30.63 3.31 1.12
CA TRP A 234 31.06 4.63 0.64
C TRP A 234 30.20 5.78 1.19
N CYS A 235 29.04 5.48 1.78
CA CYS A 235 28.19 6.49 2.40
C CYS A 235 27.28 5.94 3.50
N THR A 236 26.76 6.84 4.34
CA THR A 236 25.57 6.61 5.16
C THR A 236 24.52 7.63 4.77
N ILE A 237 23.32 7.17 4.45
CA ILE A 237 22.17 8.03 4.15
C ILE A 237 21.19 8.00 5.32
N SER A 238 20.62 9.16 5.64
CA SER A 238 19.61 9.35 6.70
C SER A 238 18.45 10.18 6.19
N TYR A 239 17.22 9.74 6.46
CA TYR A 239 15.99 10.34 5.93
C TYR A 239 14.78 9.95 6.79
N PRO A 240 13.66 10.70 6.77
CA PRO A 240 12.46 10.34 7.53
C PRO A 240 11.80 9.06 7.01
N GLU A 241 11.12 8.33 7.89
CA GLU A 241 10.36 7.12 7.57
C GLU A 241 9.00 7.42 6.92
N LYS A 242 8.42 8.58 7.25
CA LYS A 242 7.06 8.96 6.87
C LYS A 242 6.99 10.41 6.46
N LEU A 243 6.21 10.71 5.44
CA LEU A 243 5.98 12.04 4.89
C LEU A 243 4.52 12.27 4.52
N SER A 244 4.12 13.52 4.50
CA SER A 244 2.83 13.96 3.96
C SER A 244 3.03 14.82 2.72
N ILE A 245 2.07 14.81 1.79
CA ILE A 245 2.00 15.83 0.74
C ILE A 245 2.01 17.24 1.37
N GLY A 246 2.79 18.13 0.76
CA GLY A 246 3.02 19.51 1.21
C GLY A 246 4.11 19.66 2.27
N GLN A 247 4.71 18.56 2.74
CA GLN A 247 5.82 18.59 3.69
C GLN A 247 7.16 18.72 2.94
N SER A 248 8.13 19.43 3.54
CA SER A 248 9.54 19.39 3.12
C SER A 248 10.31 18.39 3.98
N MET A 249 11.29 17.72 3.38
CA MET A 249 12.22 16.82 4.08
C MET A 249 13.67 17.19 3.83
N ASP A 250 14.49 16.95 4.84
CA ASP A 250 15.94 16.96 4.74
C ASP A 250 16.43 15.50 4.67
N ALA A 251 17.27 15.20 3.68
CA ALA A 251 18.02 13.95 3.57
C ALA A 251 19.50 14.25 3.75
N THR A 252 20.16 13.50 4.62
CA THR A 252 21.58 13.66 4.92
C THR A 252 22.38 12.50 4.37
N VAL A 253 23.51 12.81 3.72
CA VAL A 253 24.44 11.84 3.16
C VAL A 253 25.82 12.11 3.74
N ARG A 254 26.34 11.14 4.49
CA ARG A 254 27.71 11.15 5.00
C ARG A 254 28.60 10.32 4.10
N LEU A 255 29.52 10.95 3.38
CA LEU A 255 30.49 10.29 2.50
C LEU A 255 31.71 9.80 3.28
N VAL A 256 32.24 8.66 2.84
CA VAL A 256 33.49 8.07 3.35
C VAL A 256 34.27 7.41 2.21
N GLY A 257 35.57 7.67 2.16
CA GLY A 257 36.47 7.06 1.18
C GLY A 257 36.38 7.63 -0.24
N LEU A 258 36.08 8.93 -0.38
CA LEU A 258 36.03 9.61 -1.68
C LEU A 258 37.42 9.61 -2.35
N LYS A 259 37.52 9.05 -3.55
CA LYS A 259 38.79 8.88 -4.27
C LYS A 259 39.20 10.09 -5.12
N SER A 260 38.24 10.86 -5.60
CA SER A 260 38.48 12.01 -6.46
C SER A 260 37.29 12.98 -6.40
N PRO A 261 37.50 14.29 -6.62
CA PRO A 261 36.40 15.25 -6.72
C PRO A 261 35.36 14.82 -7.76
N THR A 262 34.09 15.00 -7.41
CA THR A 262 32.93 14.57 -8.21
C THR A 262 31.71 15.39 -7.79
N LYS A 263 30.53 15.12 -8.36
CA LYS A 263 29.26 15.60 -7.82
C LYS A 263 28.56 14.48 -7.03
N LEU A 264 27.96 14.85 -5.91
CA LEU A 264 27.00 14.03 -5.17
C LEU A 264 25.59 14.46 -5.58
N CYS A 265 24.81 13.51 -6.08
CA CYS A 265 23.43 13.70 -6.48
C CYS A 265 22.49 12.97 -5.54
N ALA A 266 21.29 13.52 -5.36
CA ALA A 266 20.23 12.90 -4.59
C ALA A 266 18.89 13.09 -5.31
N GLU A 267 18.16 11.99 -5.47
CA GLU A 267 16.85 11.93 -6.12
C GLU A 267 15.88 11.17 -5.21
N LEU A 268 14.63 11.58 -5.21
CA LEU A 268 13.53 10.79 -4.70
C LEU A 268 12.92 10.06 -5.88
N HIS A 269 12.74 8.76 -5.76
CA HIS A 269 11.97 7.97 -6.71
C HIS A 269 10.63 7.61 -6.07
N CYS A 270 9.55 7.60 -6.83
CA CYS A 270 8.22 7.32 -6.31
C CYS A 270 7.76 5.90 -6.58
N ARG A 271 6.79 5.46 -5.79
CA ARG A 271 5.96 4.28 -6.05
C ARG A 271 4.50 4.70 -5.95
N THR A 272 3.68 4.21 -6.86
CA THR A 272 2.25 4.50 -6.88
C THR A 272 1.42 3.29 -6.48
N THR A 273 0.14 3.52 -6.16
CA THR A 273 -0.87 2.52 -5.79
C THR A 273 -0.74 1.27 -6.67
N GLY A 274 -0.48 0.12 -6.03
CA GLY A 274 -0.16 -1.14 -6.72
C GLY A 274 1.35 -1.44 -6.76
N ARG A 275 2.16 -0.68 -6.02
CA ARG A 275 3.62 -0.84 -5.87
C ARG A 275 4.40 -0.80 -7.18
N ILE A 276 3.84 -0.16 -8.20
CA ILE A 276 4.53 0.09 -9.46
C ILE A 276 5.59 1.15 -9.17
N TYR A 277 6.85 0.80 -9.42
CA TYR A 277 7.94 1.76 -9.33
C TYR A 277 7.68 2.84 -10.37
N ALA A 278 7.61 4.09 -9.93
CA ALA A 278 7.12 5.18 -10.74
C ALA A 278 8.17 6.20 -11.21
N GLY A 279 9.45 5.84 -11.06
CA GLY A 279 10.56 6.66 -11.52
C GLY A 279 10.95 7.81 -10.62
N VAL A 280 11.80 8.69 -11.14
CA VAL A 280 12.22 9.92 -10.46
C VAL A 280 11.00 10.79 -10.20
N TYR A 281 10.84 11.14 -8.94
CA TYR A 281 9.78 11.98 -8.42
C TYR A 281 10.26 13.42 -8.21
N ALA A 282 11.45 13.58 -7.62
CA ALA A 282 12.08 14.88 -7.42
C ALA A 282 13.61 14.70 -7.41
N SER A 283 14.34 15.65 -7.97
CA SER A 283 15.81 15.67 -7.90
C SER A 283 16.26 16.92 -7.17
N ALA A 284 17.23 16.78 -6.27
CA ALA A 284 17.90 17.92 -5.67
C ALA A 284 19.06 18.38 -6.57
N GLU A 285 19.47 19.63 -6.42
CA GLU A 285 20.64 20.13 -7.16
C GLU A 285 21.90 19.34 -6.79
N PRO A 286 22.68 18.85 -7.78
CA PRO A 286 23.93 18.16 -7.53
C PRO A 286 24.93 19.03 -6.76
N GLN A 287 25.49 18.50 -5.68
CA GLN A 287 26.47 19.20 -4.87
C GLN A 287 27.90 18.79 -5.28
N PRO A 288 28.82 19.72 -5.59
CA PRO A 288 30.22 19.38 -5.81
C PRO A 288 30.86 18.91 -4.50
N VAL A 289 31.56 17.78 -4.55
CA VAL A 289 32.23 17.18 -3.39
C VAL A 289 33.69 16.87 -3.73
N SER A 290 34.62 17.31 -2.87
CA SER A 290 36.06 17.12 -3.03
C SER A 290 36.70 16.35 -1.88
N THR A 291 36.00 16.19 -0.75
CA THR A 291 36.44 15.45 0.43
C THR A 291 35.29 14.63 1.01
N ASP A 292 35.61 13.73 1.93
CA ASP A 292 34.61 13.12 2.81
C ASP A 292 33.91 14.21 3.65
N GLY A 293 32.67 13.96 4.06
CA GLY A 293 31.87 14.95 4.74
C GLY A 293 30.39 14.60 4.81
N GLU A 294 29.62 15.48 5.45
CA GLU A 294 28.17 15.37 5.54
C GLU A 294 27.51 16.41 4.64
N TYR A 295 26.53 15.97 3.86
CA TYR A 295 25.84 16.75 2.84
C TYR A 295 24.34 16.61 3.03
N THR A 296 23.61 17.72 2.96
CA THR A 296 22.15 17.74 3.16
C THR A 296 21.45 18.18 1.89
N PHE A 297 20.44 17.41 1.50
CA PHE A 297 19.56 17.66 0.37
C PHE A 297 18.15 17.92 0.88
N LYS A 298 17.48 18.92 0.30
CA LYS A 298 16.11 19.28 0.65
C LYS A 298 15.17 18.89 -0.46
N PHE A 299 14.02 18.31 -0.10
CA PHE A 299 12.97 17.95 -1.05
C PHE A 299 11.62 18.43 -0.55
N ASP A 300 10.81 18.96 -1.47
CA ASP A 300 9.40 19.26 -1.23
C ASP A 300 8.53 18.13 -1.78
N ILE A 301 7.67 17.56 -0.93
CA ILE A 301 6.79 16.47 -1.31
C ILE A 301 5.51 17.05 -1.93
N LYS A 302 5.51 17.18 -3.25
CA LYS A 302 4.36 17.63 -4.06
C LYS A 302 3.34 16.53 -4.30
N ASP A 303 2.08 16.91 -4.46
CA ASP A 303 1.06 15.92 -4.82
C ASP A 303 1.39 15.26 -6.18
N LYS A 304 1.13 13.95 -6.26
CA LYS A 304 1.24 13.15 -7.48
C LYS A 304 0.19 12.06 -7.41
N ASP A 305 -0.53 11.86 -8.50
CA ASP A 305 -1.59 10.86 -8.59
C ASP A 305 -1.11 9.49 -8.11
N ASN A 306 -1.88 8.94 -7.18
CA ASN A 306 -1.67 7.63 -6.61
C ASN A 306 -0.32 7.44 -5.91
N LEU A 307 0.39 8.49 -5.50
CA LEU A 307 1.65 8.36 -4.76
C LEU A 307 1.45 7.61 -3.42
N GLU A 308 2.27 6.61 -3.16
CA GLU A 308 2.19 5.75 -1.96
C GLU A 308 3.48 5.84 -1.14
N SER A 309 4.63 5.82 -1.80
CA SER A 309 5.92 5.97 -1.15
C SER A 309 6.93 6.65 -2.06
N VAL A 310 8.00 7.16 -1.44
CA VAL A 310 9.22 7.56 -2.15
C VAL A 310 10.42 6.86 -1.54
N ASN A 311 11.51 6.71 -2.28
CA ASN A 311 12.77 6.24 -1.75
C ASN A 311 13.91 7.16 -2.19
N LEU A 312 14.83 7.42 -1.27
CA LEU A 312 16.00 8.25 -1.54
C LEU A 312 17.03 7.45 -2.33
N PHE A 313 17.41 7.96 -3.50
CA PHE A 313 18.48 7.44 -4.33
C PHE A 313 19.62 8.45 -4.34
N VAL A 314 20.83 8.03 -3.96
CA VAL A 314 22.02 8.88 -3.98
C VAL A 314 23.09 8.26 -4.85
N PHE A 315 23.83 9.09 -5.57
CA PHE A 315 24.89 8.61 -6.43
C PHE A 315 26.01 9.64 -6.62
N LEU A 316 27.21 9.14 -6.93
CA LEU A 316 28.35 9.97 -7.35
C LEU A 316 28.44 9.97 -8.86
N SER A 317 28.46 11.16 -9.46
CA SER A 317 28.55 11.36 -10.92
C SER A 317 29.53 12.48 -11.25
N ALA A 318 30.24 12.36 -12.37
CA ALA A 318 31.14 13.41 -12.84
C ALA A 318 30.35 14.58 -13.42
N THR A 319 29.30 14.29 -14.19
CA THR A 319 28.46 15.31 -14.85
C THR A 319 27.31 15.80 -13.96
N GLY A 320 26.90 14.99 -12.99
CA GLY A 320 25.67 15.16 -12.22
C GLY A 320 24.50 14.31 -12.77
N SER A 321 24.72 13.55 -13.84
CA SER A 321 23.72 12.65 -14.44
C SER A 321 23.76 11.25 -13.81
N SER A 322 22.62 10.56 -13.76
CA SER A 322 22.57 9.15 -13.35
C SER A 322 23.21 8.21 -14.39
N ASP A 323 23.35 8.64 -15.64
CA ASP A 323 23.94 7.85 -16.73
C ASP A 323 25.44 7.56 -16.55
N ASP A 324 26.18 8.43 -15.85
CA ASP A 324 27.62 8.31 -15.60
C ASP A 324 27.95 8.06 -14.12
N GLN A 325 27.00 7.50 -13.37
CA GLN A 325 27.17 7.19 -11.96
C GLN A 325 28.32 6.18 -11.72
N ARG A 326 29.15 6.45 -10.72
CA ARG A 326 30.30 5.61 -10.34
C ARG A 326 30.06 4.80 -9.06
N ALA A 327 29.16 5.29 -8.22
CA ALA A 327 28.68 4.63 -7.03
C ALA A 327 27.25 5.11 -6.78
N SER A 328 26.40 4.25 -6.27
CA SER A 328 25.03 4.60 -5.91
C SER A 328 24.57 3.81 -4.69
N GLU A 329 23.56 4.35 -4.00
CA GLU A 329 22.93 3.73 -2.86
C GLU A 329 21.46 4.16 -2.79
N THR A 330 20.59 3.24 -2.36
CA THR A 330 19.14 3.46 -2.32
C THR A 330 18.60 3.19 -0.93
N GLY A 331 17.95 4.19 -0.34
CA GLY A 331 17.21 4.06 0.91
C GLY A 331 15.99 3.16 0.78
N SER A 332 15.53 2.64 1.91
CA SER A 332 14.22 2.01 2.04
C SER A 332 13.08 2.98 1.73
N ASP A 333 11.89 2.42 1.48
CA ASP A 333 10.69 3.20 1.23
C ASP A 333 10.33 4.11 2.42
N ILE A 334 10.00 5.34 2.08
CA ILE A 334 9.44 6.41 2.90
C ILE A 334 7.96 6.48 2.55
N SER A 335 7.09 6.13 3.49
CA SER A 335 5.64 6.16 3.24
C SER A 335 5.17 7.58 3.06
N VAL A 336 4.37 7.84 2.01
CA VAL A 336 3.77 9.14 1.73
C VAL A 336 2.26 9.07 1.92
N SER A 337 1.71 10.03 2.65
CA SER A 337 0.28 10.12 2.93
C SER A 337 -0.33 11.41 2.36
N GLY A 338 -1.64 11.39 2.11
CA GLY A 338 -2.39 12.56 1.64
C GLY A 338 -2.35 12.81 0.13
N ALA A 339 -1.79 11.90 -0.66
CA ALA A 339 -1.76 12.00 -2.12
C ALA A 339 -3.14 11.82 -2.75
N THR A 340 -3.39 12.54 -3.85
CA THR A 340 -4.63 12.39 -4.63
C THR A 340 -4.73 10.99 -5.20
N LYS A 341 -5.89 10.34 -5.04
CA LYS A 341 -6.19 9.01 -5.61
C LYS A 341 -7.03 9.19 -6.87
N VAL A 342 -6.55 8.63 -7.98
CA VAL A 342 -7.28 8.60 -9.24
C VAL A 342 -7.63 7.15 -9.54
N GLU A 343 -8.93 6.85 -9.58
CA GLU A 343 -9.40 5.53 -10.00
C GLU A 343 -8.95 5.26 -11.45
N LYS A 344 -8.33 4.09 -11.65
CA LYS A 344 -8.00 3.60 -12.98
C LYS A 344 -9.33 3.40 -13.73
N PRO A 345 -9.54 3.97 -14.93
CA PRO A 345 -10.75 3.73 -15.70
C PRO A 345 -10.97 2.23 -15.85
N GLU A 346 -12.18 1.77 -15.55
CA GLU A 346 -12.53 0.37 -15.79
C GLU A 346 -12.27 0.06 -17.28
N PRO A 347 -11.57 -1.05 -17.60
CA PRO A 347 -11.53 -1.50 -18.98
C PRO A 347 -12.96 -1.68 -19.46
N PRO A 348 -13.28 -1.23 -20.69
CA PRO A 348 -14.64 -1.34 -21.20
C PRO A 348 -15.12 -2.79 -21.09
N PRO A 349 -16.39 -3.00 -20.71
CA PRO A 349 -16.92 -4.35 -20.58
C PRO A 349 -16.67 -5.13 -21.87
N PRO A 350 -16.26 -6.40 -21.79
CA PRO A 350 -16.00 -7.20 -22.97
C PRO A 350 -17.24 -7.18 -23.86
N VAL A 351 -17.04 -6.76 -25.11
CA VAL A 351 -18.07 -6.79 -26.15
C VAL A 351 -18.60 -8.22 -26.21
N LYS A 352 -19.89 -8.41 -25.89
CA LYS A 352 -20.57 -9.69 -26.04
C LYS A 352 -20.50 -10.10 -27.50
N VAL A 353 -19.58 -10.99 -27.83
CA VAL A 353 -19.63 -11.73 -29.09
C VAL A 353 -20.79 -12.72 -28.94
N GLU A 354 -21.90 -12.42 -29.61
CA GLU A 354 -23.01 -13.35 -29.76
C GLU A 354 -22.50 -14.65 -30.39
N THR A 355 -22.46 -15.71 -29.59
CA THR A 355 -22.23 -17.06 -30.09
C THR A 355 -23.57 -17.61 -30.59
N LYS A 356 -23.65 -17.85 -31.90
CA LYS A 356 -24.70 -18.69 -32.49
C LYS A 356 -24.57 -20.14 -31.96
N PRO A 357 -25.70 -20.86 -31.79
CA PRO A 357 -25.67 -22.20 -31.25
C PRO A 357 -25.38 -23.19 -32.38
N ASP A 358 -24.39 -24.06 -32.21
CA ASP A 358 -24.37 -25.31 -32.95
C ASP A 358 -23.85 -26.49 -32.10
N LYS A 359 -24.73 -27.50 -32.08
CA LYS A 359 -24.54 -28.94 -31.92
C LYS A 359 -23.69 -29.49 -30.78
N LYS A 360 -24.43 -30.07 -29.83
CA LYS A 360 -24.06 -31.26 -29.06
C LYS A 360 -23.46 -32.33 -29.99
N ASP A 361 -22.25 -32.76 -29.65
CA ASP A 361 -21.87 -34.17 -29.72
C ASP A 361 -21.14 -34.55 -28.43
N LYS A 362 -21.45 -35.76 -27.97
CA LYS A 362 -21.02 -36.41 -26.72
C LYS A 362 -19.66 -37.09 -26.88
N ALA A 363 -19.06 -37.39 -25.72
CA ALA A 363 -17.87 -38.21 -25.42
C ALA A 363 -16.57 -37.38 -25.38
N ASP A 364 -15.69 -37.47 -24.38
CA ASP A 364 -15.47 -38.50 -23.37
C ASP A 364 -15.08 -37.89 -22.02
N LYS A 365 -15.38 -38.64 -20.96
CA LYS A 365 -14.75 -38.50 -19.65
C LYS A 365 -13.28 -38.86 -19.80
N ASP A 366 -12.37 -37.98 -19.38
CA ASP A 366 -11.08 -38.42 -18.87
C ASP A 366 -10.60 -37.48 -17.75
N ASP A 367 -10.23 -38.14 -16.67
CA ASP A 367 -9.60 -37.58 -15.48
C ASP A 367 -8.29 -36.86 -15.81
N LYS A 368 -8.11 -35.65 -15.25
CA LYS A 368 -6.79 -35.09 -14.89
C LYS A 368 -6.97 -34.33 -13.59
N LYS A 369 -6.80 -34.99 -12.43
CA LYS A 369 -5.55 -35.41 -11.79
C LYS A 369 -4.59 -34.24 -11.59
N ASP A 370 -4.34 -33.96 -10.32
CA ASP A 370 -3.32 -33.07 -9.78
C ASP A 370 -1.96 -33.26 -10.46
N ASP A 371 -1.32 -32.17 -10.88
CA ASP A 371 0.11 -32.15 -11.18
C ASP A 371 0.78 -30.94 -10.50
N LYS A 372 1.15 -31.14 -9.24
CA LYS A 372 2.32 -30.47 -8.64
C LYS A 372 3.54 -31.37 -8.88
N LYS A 373 4.45 -30.98 -9.78
CA LYS A 373 5.94 -31.12 -9.72
C LYS A 373 6.61 -30.91 -11.10
N GLY A 374 7.40 -29.84 -11.24
CA GLY A 374 8.57 -29.71 -12.14
C GLY A 374 8.45 -30.16 -13.61
N GLY A 375 7.53 -29.56 -14.37
CA GLY A 375 7.40 -29.77 -15.82
C GLY A 375 7.78 -28.52 -16.62
N GLU A 376 8.46 -28.70 -17.76
CA GLU A 376 8.71 -27.61 -18.72
C GLU A 376 7.38 -27.06 -19.27
N ILE A 377 7.16 -25.75 -19.16
CA ILE A 377 6.02 -25.04 -19.72
C ILE A 377 6.50 -24.21 -20.91
N ASN A 378 5.89 -24.41 -22.08
CA ASN A 378 5.99 -23.50 -23.21
C ASN A 378 4.98 -22.35 -23.04
N MET A 379 5.49 -21.14 -22.76
CA MET A 379 4.69 -19.94 -22.51
C MET A 379 4.10 -19.30 -23.78
N MET A 380 4.24 -19.96 -24.93
CA MET A 380 3.65 -19.55 -26.22
C MET A 380 2.79 -20.66 -26.84
N ALA A 381 2.37 -21.66 -26.03
CA ALA A 381 1.66 -22.83 -26.53
C ALA A 381 0.20 -22.55 -26.93
N ASP A 382 -0.49 -21.66 -26.20
CA ASP A 382 -1.89 -21.36 -26.45
C ASP A 382 -2.03 -20.30 -27.56
N LYS A 383 -2.15 -20.77 -28.80
CA LYS A 383 -2.36 -19.91 -29.97
C LYS A 383 -3.77 -19.33 -30.08
N SER A 384 -4.70 -19.75 -29.22
CA SER A 384 -6.11 -19.31 -29.27
C SER A 384 -6.35 -17.98 -28.57
N VAL A 385 -5.46 -17.59 -27.66
CA VAL A 385 -5.51 -16.31 -26.94
C VAL A 385 -4.64 -15.25 -27.62
N GLU A 386 -5.07 -13.99 -27.54
CA GLU A 386 -4.33 -12.87 -28.10
C GLU A 386 -2.89 -12.83 -27.55
N ASN A 387 -1.91 -12.64 -28.44
CA ASN A 387 -0.48 -12.61 -28.12
C ASN A 387 0.00 -13.81 -27.27
N TYR A 388 -0.66 -14.95 -27.40
CA TYR A 388 -0.35 -16.17 -26.63
C TYR A 388 -0.41 -15.97 -25.11
N GLY A 389 -1.26 -15.04 -24.65
CA GLY A 389 -1.46 -14.74 -23.23
C GLY A 389 -0.47 -13.71 -22.67
N TRP A 390 0.40 -13.15 -23.51
CA TRP A 390 1.30 -12.06 -23.12
C TRP A 390 0.58 -10.71 -23.21
N LEU A 391 0.84 -9.86 -22.22
CA LEU A 391 0.22 -8.56 -22.10
C LEU A 391 1.24 -7.46 -22.38
N PHE A 392 0.79 -6.40 -23.03
CA PHE A 392 1.57 -5.18 -23.23
C PHE A 392 1.43 -4.25 -22.02
N ASP A 393 2.53 -3.61 -21.65
CA ASP A 393 2.54 -2.46 -20.74
C ASP A 393 3.56 -1.44 -21.22
N ASN A 394 3.26 -0.15 -21.12
CA ASN A 394 4.12 0.93 -21.60
C ASN A 394 4.85 1.67 -20.48
N GLY A 395 4.97 1.07 -19.29
CA GLY A 395 5.67 1.70 -18.16
C GLY A 395 5.06 3.06 -17.85
N GLN A 396 3.74 3.09 -17.63
CA GLN A 396 2.92 4.31 -17.53
C GLN A 396 3.43 5.31 -16.50
N GLU A 397 4.22 4.85 -15.55
CA GLU A 397 4.91 5.70 -14.62
C GLU A 397 5.93 6.68 -15.23
N PHE A 398 6.46 6.34 -16.41
CA PHE A 398 7.40 7.11 -17.19
C PHE A 398 6.64 7.59 -18.43
N PRO A 399 5.94 8.74 -18.33
CA PRO A 399 5.06 9.18 -19.39
C PRO A 399 5.85 9.43 -20.69
N GLY A 400 5.26 9.04 -21.82
CA GLY A 400 5.78 9.30 -23.15
C GLY A 400 5.98 8.06 -24.00
N ALA A 401 6.28 6.90 -23.39
CA ALA A 401 6.46 5.67 -24.13
C ALA A 401 5.12 5.17 -24.69
N THR A 402 5.13 4.82 -25.97
CA THR A 402 4.03 4.15 -26.66
C THR A 402 4.55 2.90 -27.34
N GLY A 403 3.67 1.99 -27.71
CA GLY A 403 4.12 0.74 -28.30
C GLY A 403 3.01 -0.23 -28.59
N LYS A 404 3.41 -1.44 -28.94
CA LYS A 404 2.50 -2.53 -29.26
C LYS A 404 3.14 -3.88 -28.98
N LEU A 405 2.33 -4.81 -28.51
CA LEU A 405 2.64 -6.23 -28.52
C LEU A 405 1.79 -6.92 -29.59
N SER A 406 2.42 -7.74 -30.43
CA SER A 406 1.74 -8.48 -31.49
C SER A 406 2.47 -9.78 -31.81
N ILE A 407 1.81 -10.66 -32.56
CA ILE A 407 2.47 -11.83 -33.17
C ILE A 407 2.93 -11.48 -34.59
N ASP A 408 4.22 -11.65 -34.85
CA ASP A 408 4.81 -11.50 -36.17
C ASP A 408 4.88 -12.84 -36.90
N LYS A 409 3.93 -13.06 -37.80
CA LYS A 409 3.84 -14.29 -38.61
C LYS A 409 5.02 -14.45 -39.57
N THR A 410 5.68 -13.36 -39.96
CA THR A 410 6.85 -13.41 -40.86
C THR A 410 8.10 -13.89 -40.15
N GLU A 411 8.18 -13.71 -38.83
CA GLU A 411 9.28 -14.11 -37.96
C GLU A 411 9.00 -15.40 -37.19
N LYS A 412 8.32 -16.36 -37.85
CA LYS A 412 7.94 -17.67 -37.30
C LYS A 412 7.05 -17.57 -36.05
N ASP A 413 5.98 -16.80 -36.15
CA ASP A 413 5.02 -16.57 -35.06
C ASP A 413 5.69 -16.02 -33.78
N ALA A 414 6.71 -15.17 -33.94
CA ALA A 414 7.40 -14.56 -32.81
C ALA A 414 6.53 -13.51 -32.12
N LEU A 415 6.67 -13.40 -30.80
CA LEU A 415 6.14 -12.29 -30.03
C LEU A 415 6.98 -11.04 -30.36
N LYS A 416 6.34 -10.02 -30.94
CA LYS A 416 6.96 -8.76 -31.34
C LYS A 416 6.53 -7.65 -30.39
N LEU A 417 7.51 -7.08 -29.69
CA LEU A 417 7.36 -5.91 -28.83
C LEU A 417 7.97 -4.70 -29.51
N GLU A 418 7.14 -3.68 -29.75
CA GLU A 418 7.51 -2.42 -30.39
C GLU A 418 7.41 -1.29 -29.36
N GLY A 419 8.44 -0.46 -29.26
CA GLY A 419 8.47 0.72 -28.39
C GLY A 419 8.84 1.98 -29.17
N ASP A 420 8.11 3.06 -28.95
CA ASP A 420 8.38 4.40 -29.42
C ASP A 420 8.55 5.33 -28.20
N PHE A 421 9.78 5.81 -28.03
CA PHE A 421 10.23 6.64 -26.92
C PHE A 421 10.46 8.10 -27.34
N THR A 422 9.97 8.50 -28.52
CA THR A 422 10.17 9.87 -29.06
C THR A 422 9.56 10.95 -28.18
N LYS A 423 8.52 10.63 -27.41
CA LYS A 423 7.84 11.54 -26.48
C LYS A 423 8.29 11.37 -25.02
N GLY A 424 9.39 10.66 -24.79
CA GLY A 424 9.84 10.27 -23.45
C GLY A 424 9.43 8.84 -23.09
N GLY A 425 9.35 8.58 -21.80
CA GLY A 425 9.16 7.24 -21.23
C GLY A 425 10.44 6.39 -21.25
N LEU A 426 10.54 5.48 -20.29
CA LEU A 426 11.76 4.70 -20.08
C LEU A 426 11.70 3.30 -20.66
N TYR A 427 10.51 2.71 -20.78
CA TYR A 427 10.40 1.35 -21.31
C TYR A 427 9.00 1.01 -21.80
N VAL A 428 8.92 -0.07 -22.58
CA VAL A 428 7.71 -0.88 -22.77
C VAL A 428 8.04 -2.33 -22.44
N GLU A 429 7.06 -3.13 -22.07
CA GLU A 429 7.26 -4.53 -21.69
C GLU A 429 6.19 -5.47 -22.25
N ALA A 430 6.62 -6.71 -22.47
CA ALA A 430 5.75 -7.86 -22.66
C ALA A 430 5.78 -8.67 -21.36
N LYS A 431 4.63 -8.86 -20.70
CA LYS A 431 4.53 -9.52 -19.40
C LYS A 431 3.55 -10.68 -19.40
N SER A 432 3.85 -11.70 -18.61
CA SER A 432 3.01 -12.88 -18.38
C SER A 432 3.02 -13.27 -16.90
N GLN A 433 1.89 -13.79 -16.41
CA GLN A 433 1.74 -14.24 -15.02
C GLN A 433 2.08 -15.73 -14.92
N LEU A 434 2.76 -16.09 -13.84
CA LEU A 434 3.05 -17.48 -13.48
C LEU A 434 2.28 -17.83 -12.21
N LYS A 435 1.55 -18.94 -12.21
CA LYS A 435 0.78 -19.40 -11.04
C LYS A 435 1.69 -20.14 -10.07
N ASP A 436 2.47 -19.39 -9.29
CA ASP A 436 3.38 -19.94 -8.27
C ASP A 436 4.26 -21.08 -8.82
N PHE A 437 5.02 -20.80 -9.89
CA PHE A 437 5.83 -21.79 -10.59
C PHE A 437 7.24 -21.92 -9.98
N ASP A 438 7.67 -23.13 -9.65
CA ASP A 438 9.01 -23.37 -9.11
C ASP A 438 10.06 -23.31 -10.24
N LEU A 439 10.50 -22.09 -10.56
CA LEU A 439 11.40 -21.80 -11.66
C LEU A 439 12.82 -22.28 -11.35
N SER A 440 13.32 -23.21 -12.15
CA SER A 440 14.71 -23.68 -12.17
C SER A 440 15.47 -23.19 -13.40
N GLU A 441 14.79 -22.98 -14.53
CA GLU A 441 15.39 -22.53 -15.78
C GLU A 441 14.39 -21.74 -16.65
N LEU A 442 14.88 -20.70 -17.33
CA LEU A 442 14.19 -19.92 -18.35
C LEU A 442 15.00 -20.00 -19.64
N SER A 443 14.37 -20.40 -20.74
CA SER A 443 14.99 -20.37 -22.07
C SER A 443 14.11 -19.68 -23.10
N PHE A 444 14.72 -18.98 -24.05
CA PHE A 444 14.03 -18.32 -25.15
C PHE A 444 15.00 -18.01 -26.30
N ASP A 445 14.45 -17.89 -27.51
CA ASP A 445 15.16 -17.28 -28.63
C ASP A 445 14.81 -15.79 -28.68
N VAL A 446 15.80 -14.95 -28.97
CA VAL A 446 15.63 -13.51 -29.09
C VAL A 446 16.29 -12.96 -30.35
N LYS A 447 15.63 -12.02 -31.01
CA LYS A 447 16.20 -11.16 -32.04
C LYS A 447 15.94 -9.72 -31.62
N TYR A 448 17.00 -9.00 -31.28
CA TYR A 448 16.93 -7.62 -30.81
C TYR A 448 17.99 -6.77 -31.52
N PRO A 449 17.71 -6.35 -32.77
CA PRO A 449 18.68 -5.60 -33.56
C PRO A 449 19.12 -4.34 -32.81
N ASN A 450 20.41 -4.00 -32.92
CA ASN A 450 20.99 -2.80 -32.33
C ASN A 450 21.03 -2.76 -30.79
N ALA A 451 20.77 -3.88 -30.10
CA ALA A 451 20.87 -3.98 -28.65
C ALA A 451 22.04 -4.89 -28.23
N SER A 452 22.76 -4.47 -27.19
CA SER A 452 23.85 -5.24 -26.56
C SER A 452 23.39 -6.00 -25.30
N ALA A 453 22.15 -5.79 -24.87
CA ALA A 453 21.53 -6.48 -23.75
C ALA A 453 20.00 -6.53 -23.87
N ILE A 454 19.39 -7.48 -23.19
CA ILE A 454 17.93 -7.56 -22.96
C ILE A 454 17.64 -7.55 -21.47
N CYS A 455 16.61 -6.81 -21.06
CA CYS A 455 16.13 -6.79 -19.69
C CYS A 455 15.02 -7.83 -19.51
N VAL A 456 15.21 -8.71 -18.52
CA VAL A 456 14.23 -9.70 -18.07
C VAL A 456 13.85 -9.39 -16.63
N ARG A 457 12.56 -9.38 -16.32
CA ARG A 457 12.03 -9.25 -14.95
C ARG A 457 11.35 -10.53 -14.52
N ILE A 458 11.64 -10.98 -13.30
CA ILE A 458 11.01 -12.16 -12.69
C ILE A 458 10.49 -11.75 -11.31
N GLY A 459 9.20 -11.98 -11.06
CA GLY A 459 8.61 -11.79 -9.74
C GLY A 459 8.71 -13.07 -8.89
N ASP A 460 8.96 -12.94 -7.60
CA ASP A 460 8.95 -14.04 -6.64
C ASP A 460 7.73 -13.98 -5.70
N LYS A 461 7.58 -15.00 -4.83
CA LYS A 461 6.43 -15.13 -3.93
C LYS A 461 6.43 -14.10 -2.80
N SER A 462 7.59 -13.54 -2.44
CA SER A 462 7.63 -12.43 -1.49
C SER A 462 7.06 -11.14 -2.08
N GLY A 463 6.89 -11.09 -3.41
CA GLY A 463 6.57 -9.89 -4.17
C GLY A 463 7.81 -9.09 -4.57
N GLN A 464 9.00 -9.70 -4.52
CA GLN A 464 10.24 -9.10 -4.98
C GLN A 464 10.37 -9.28 -6.49
N CYS A 465 10.73 -8.21 -7.18
CA CYS A 465 11.07 -8.20 -8.59
C CYS A 465 12.59 -8.31 -8.73
N HIS A 466 13.04 -9.23 -9.57
CA HIS A 466 14.43 -9.39 -10.00
C HIS A 466 14.56 -8.91 -11.43
N GLN A 467 15.27 -7.80 -11.65
CA GLN A 467 15.58 -7.25 -12.96
C GLN A 467 17.00 -7.65 -13.38
N ILE A 468 17.07 -8.35 -14.50
CA ILE A 468 18.27 -9.02 -14.98
C ILE A 468 18.54 -8.53 -16.41
N ASN A 469 19.61 -7.76 -16.59
CA ASN A 469 20.08 -7.41 -17.92
C ASN A 469 21.06 -8.47 -18.39
N LEU A 470 20.64 -9.22 -19.42
CA LEU A 470 21.42 -10.28 -20.04
C LEU A 470 22.18 -9.73 -21.23
N LYS A 471 23.48 -10.00 -21.31
CA LYS A 471 24.33 -9.64 -22.45
C LYS A 471 23.82 -10.33 -23.71
N LEU A 472 23.66 -9.57 -24.78
CA LEU A 472 23.40 -10.09 -26.11
C LEU A 472 24.67 -9.99 -26.96
N LYS A 473 24.79 -10.91 -27.93
CA LYS A 473 25.68 -10.70 -29.07
C LYS A 473 25.07 -9.61 -29.93
N GLU A 474 25.87 -8.63 -30.33
CA GLU A 474 25.44 -7.60 -31.27
C GLU A 474 25.19 -8.26 -32.63
N SER A 475 23.92 -8.50 -32.94
CA SER A 475 23.48 -9.24 -34.11
C SER A 475 22.06 -8.83 -34.49
N SER A 476 21.77 -8.85 -35.78
CA SER A 476 20.41 -8.75 -36.31
C SER A 476 19.70 -10.10 -36.39
N ASP A 477 20.39 -11.20 -36.06
CA ASP A 477 19.86 -12.56 -36.14
C ASP A 477 19.37 -13.08 -34.78
N TRP A 478 18.64 -14.19 -34.85
CA TRP A 478 18.16 -14.93 -33.69
C TRP A 478 19.33 -15.52 -32.89
N GLN A 479 19.27 -15.35 -31.57
CA GLN A 479 20.18 -15.97 -30.62
C GLN A 479 19.40 -16.61 -29.48
N LYS A 480 19.88 -17.74 -28.98
CA LYS A 480 19.26 -18.48 -27.87
C LYS A 480 19.85 -18.02 -26.54
N ILE A 481 18.98 -17.85 -25.55
CA ILE A 481 19.31 -17.53 -24.17
C ILE A 481 18.79 -18.64 -23.27
N ASP A 482 19.65 -19.12 -22.36
CA ASP A 482 19.33 -20.10 -21.33
C ASP A 482 19.80 -19.56 -19.98
N LEU A 483 18.85 -19.24 -19.09
CA LEU A 483 19.08 -18.66 -17.78
C LEU A 483 18.63 -19.63 -16.69
N LYS A 484 19.56 -20.07 -15.84
CA LYS A 484 19.22 -20.89 -14.66
C LYS A 484 18.82 -20.01 -13.48
N ALA A 485 17.84 -20.43 -12.70
CA ALA A 485 17.33 -19.68 -11.55
C ALA A 485 18.41 -19.41 -10.49
N ALA A 486 19.34 -20.35 -10.26
CA ALA A 486 20.50 -20.12 -9.38
C ALA A 486 21.32 -18.88 -9.78
N TYR A 487 21.39 -18.56 -11.08
CA TYR A 487 22.13 -17.41 -11.59
C TYR A 487 21.41 -16.08 -11.41
N ILE A 488 20.11 -16.09 -11.08
CA ILE A 488 19.37 -14.87 -10.70
C ILE A 488 20.06 -14.21 -9.49
N VAL A 489 20.66 -15.01 -8.60
CA VAL A 489 21.30 -14.54 -7.36
C VAL A 489 22.83 -14.47 -7.49
N GLU A 490 23.46 -15.33 -8.31
CA GLU A 490 24.92 -15.53 -8.29
C GLU A 490 25.75 -14.68 -9.29
N LYS A 491 25.17 -13.69 -9.98
CA LYS A 491 25.89 -12.83 -10.96
C LYS A 491 26.77 -13.64 -11.94
N ASN A 492 26.12 -14.37 -12.84
CA ASN A 492 26.78 -15.07 -13.94
C ASN A 492 27.41 -14.06 -14.95
N ALA A 493 28.47 -14.45 -15.66
CA ALA A 493 29.12 -13.68 -16.73
C ALA A 493 28.17 -13.18 -17.85
N GLN A 494 27.01 -13.82 -18.04
CA GLN A 494 25.98 -13.34 -18.96
C GLN A 494 25.16 -12.17 -18.41
N ILE A 495 25.18 -11.92 -17.10
CA ILE A 495 24.41 -10.84 -16.46
C ILE A 495 25.28 -9.59 -16.40
N VAL A 496 24.93 -8.57 -17.17
CA VAL A 496 25.64 -7.28 -17.19
C VAL A 496 25.18 -6.34 -16.09
N LYS A 497 23.93 -6.48 -15.64
CA LYS A 497 23.35 -5.71 -14.54
C LYS A 497 22.29 -6.54 -13.84
N TYR A 498 22.27 -6.47 -12.52
CA TYR A 498 21.24 -7.06 -11.67
C TYR A 498 20.74 -6.03 -10.68
N GLU A 499 19.43 -5.89 -10.59
CA GLU A 499 18.72 -5.03 -9.66
C GLU A 499 17.54 -5.79 -9.06
N SER A 500 17.16 -5.46 -7.84
CA SER A 500 16.00 -6.06 -7.19
C SER A 500 15.25 -5.02 -6.36
N TRP A 501 13.91 -5.09 -6.35
CA TRP A 501 13.07 -4.21 -5.53
C TRP A 501 11.75 -4.87 -5.16
N GLY A 502 11.08 -4.34 -4.14
CA GLY A 502 9.83 -4.93 -3.63
C GLY A 502 10.06 -6.22 -2.83
N GLY A 503 8.94 -6.79 -2.37
CA GLY A 503 8.89 -8.00 -1.55
C GLY A 503 9.78 -7.95 -0.31
N ALA A 504 10.51 -9.05 -0.06
CA ALA A 504 11.41 -9.18 1.09
C ALA A 504 12.54 -8.12 1.14
N GLY A 505 12.84 -7.46 0.01
CA GLY A 505 13.81 -6.38 -0.07
C GLY A 505 15.28 -6.80 0.14
N ASP A 506 15.60 -8.09 0.19
CA ASP A 506 16.95 -8.60 0.49
C ASP A 506 17.77 -9.03 -0.74
N GLY A 507 17.19 -8.92 -1.94
CA GLY A 507 17.82 -9.29 -3.21
C GLY A 507 18.04 -10.79 -3.38
N LYS A 508 17.44 -11.62 -2.52
CA LYS A 508 17.50 -13.08 -2.59
C LYS A 508 16.25 -13.63 -3.24
N TRP A 509 16.37 -14.76 -3.92
CA TRP A 509 15.23 -15.43 -4.54
C TRP A 509 14.34 -16.09 -3.48
N HIS A 510 13.09 -15.65 -3.36
CA HIS A 510 12.06 -16.27 -2.52
C HIS A 510 10.99 -16.90 -3.41
N GLY A 511 11.38 -17.91 -4.18
CA GLY A 511 10.48 -18.65 -5.04
C GLY A 511 9.22 -19.17 -4.32
N PRO A 512 8.18 -19.56 -5.06
CA PRO A 512 8.11 -19.69 -6.52
C PRO A 512 8.03 -18.38 -7.30
N ALA A 513 8.23 -18.47 -8.62
CA ALA A 513 8.04 -17.38 -9.57
C ALA A 513 6.56 -17.06 -9.78
N THR A 514 6.22 -15.77 -9.76
CA THR A 514 4.86 -15.24 -9.89
C THR A 514 4.63 -14.51 -11.21
N GLY A 515 5.69 -14.12 -11.92
CA GLY A 515 5.57 -13.48 -13.23
C GLY A 515 6.91 -13.39 -13.97
N LEU A 516 6.81 -13.20 -15.28
CA LEU A 516 7.94 -13.02 -16.19
C LEU A 516 7.66 -11.83 -17.11
N SER A 517 8.66 -11.00 -17.38
CA SER A 517 8.54 -9.90 -18.34
C SER A 517 9.81 -9.66 -19.13
N PHE A 518 9.66 -9.26 -20.39
CA PHE A 518 10.73 -8.78 -21.24
C PHE A 518 10.56 -7.28 -21.46
N VAL A 519 11.61 -6.52 -21.19
CA VAL A 519 11.56 -5.06 -21.13
C VAL A 519 12.52 -4.48 -22.16
N ILE A 520 12.05 -3.50 -22.93
CA ILE A 520 12.87 -2.73 -23.84
C ILE A 520 12.75 -1.24 -23.54
N GLY A 521 13.87 -0.53 -23.62
CA GLY A 521 13.94 0.92 -23.43
C GLY A 521 14.40 1.65 -24.70
N PRO A 522 14.56 2.98 -24.61
CA PRO A 522 15.10 3.78 -25.72
C PRO A 522 16.51 3.29 -26.07
N PRO A 523 16.83 3.10 -27.37
CA PRO A 523 18.19 2.75 -27.79
C PRO A 523 19.20 3.79 -27.30
N SER A 524 20.17 3.36 -26.49
CA SER A 524 21.20 4.23 -25.94
C SER A 524 22.12 4.76 -27.04
N GLY A 525 22.38 6.07 -27.03
CA GLY A 525 23.33 6.71 -27.96
C GLY A 525 22.89 6.76 -29.43
N LYS A 526 21.62 6.43 -29.76
CA LYS A 526 21.10 6.51 -31.13
C LYS A 526 20.09 7.66 -31.30
N PRO A 527 20.04 8.30 -32.48
CA PRO A 527 19.03 9.32 -32.78
C PRO A 527 17.63 8.72 -32.93
N GLU A 528 17.54 7.47 -33.40
CA GLU A 528 16.28 6.73 -33.45
C GLU A 528 15.86 6.29 -32.04
N LYS A 529 14.70 6.76 -31.60
CA LYS A 529 14.09 6.44 -30.30
C LYS A 529 13.04 5.33 -30.40
N LYS A 530 13.15 4.47 -31.41
CA LYS A 530 12.28 3.31 -31.61
C LYS A 530 13.05 2.04 -31.41
N ALA A 531 12.43 1.05 -30.77
CA ALA A 531 13.02 -0.25 -30.54
C ALA A 531 12.02 -1.34 -30.92
N VAL A 532 12.54 -2.44 -31.47
CA VAL A 532 11.74 -3.63 -31.79
C VAL A 532 12.47 -4.86 -31.31
N LEU A 533 11.75 -5.69 -30.57
CA LEU A 533 12.22 -6.94 -30.01
C LEU A 533 11.33 -8.08 -30.50
N TRP A 534 11.93 -9.16 -30.98
CA TRP A 534 11.23 -10.41 -31.27
C TRP A 534 11.70 -11.51 -30.31
N ILE A 535 10.76 -12.27 -29.79
CA ILE A 535 11.00 -13.37 -28.86
C ILE A 535 10.19 -14.57 -29.29
N ARG A 536 10.77 -15.77 -29.22
CA ARG A 536 10.02 -17.02 -29.43
C ARG A 536 10.56 -18.14 -28.56
N ASN A 537 9.86 -19.27 -28.58
CA ASN A 537 10.26 -20.48 -27.86
C ASN A 537 10.50 -20.23 -26.37
N ILE A 538 9.65 -19.39 -25.75
CA ILE A 538 9.76 -19.04 -24.33
C ILE A 538 9.33 -20.24 -23.48
N LYS A 539 10.27 -20.77 -22.71
CA LYS A 539 10.07 -21.96 -21.88
C LYS A 539 10.57 -21.73 -20.46
N VAL A 540 9.78 -22.17 -19.50
CA VAL A 540 10.17 -22.23 -18.08
C VAL A 540 10.16 -23.67 -17.61
N LYS A 541 11.10 -24.05 -16.74
CA LYS A 541 11.21 -25.40 -16.19
C LYS A 541 11.36 -25.39 -14.68
#